data_AF-A0A2X2IYX3-F1
#
_entry.id   AF-A0A2X2IYX3-F1
#
_cell.length_a   1.000
_cell.length_b   1.000
_cell.length_c   1.000
_cell.angle_alpha   90.00
_cell.angle_beta   90.00
_cell.angle_gamma   90.00
#
_symmetry.space_group_name_H-M   'P 1'
#
loop_
_entity.id
_entity.type
_entity.pdbx_description
1 polymer ?
#
loop_
_entity_poly.entity_id
_entity_poly.type
_entity_poly.pdbx_seq_one_letter_code
_entity_poly.pdbx_strand_id
1 'polypeptide(L)'
;METQYDVDFVLMRYAEVLLNYAETANETGDFATALDLVTQIRKRSGIEPGADNKYGIAATTKEQMREAILAERNIEFCFEGHRFWDLRRLRKLNILNNTTKHGVEAIAINANGTEMKLEDANVLAKTYTLKENQFKYSVLAGAKYRKQSEPGTRYLLFLSNSTISH
;
A
#
# COMPACT_ATOMS: atom_id res chain seq x y z
N MET A 1 -16.70 -32.71 27.41
CA MET A 1 -15.52 -31.87 27.67
C MET A 1 -15.70 -30.62 26.81
N GLU A 2 -16.26 -29.56 27.38
CA GLU A 2 -16.31 -28.27 26.68
C GLU A 2 -14.90 -27.72 26.61
N THR A 3 -14.44 -27.37 25.41
CA THR A 3 -13.14 -26.75 25.19
C THR A 3 -13.26 -25.28 25.63
N GLN A 4 -13.01 -25.01 26.90
CA GLN A 4 -12.89 -23.65 27.41
C GLN A 4 -11.55 -23.08 26.91
N TYR A 5 -11.63 -22.13 25.97
CA TYR A 5 -10.48 -21.35 25.56
C TYR A 5 -10.16 -20.34 26.66
N ASP A 6 -9.01 -20.49 27.32
CA ASP A 6 -8.59 -19.71 28.50
C ASP A 6 -7.98 -18.34 28.12
N VAL A 7 -8.31 -17.83 26.93
CA VAL A 7 -7.74 -16.60 26.37
C VAL A 7 -8.82 -15.78 25.68
N ASP A 8 -9.09 -14.59 26.23
CA ASP A 8 -9.98 -13.60 25.62
C ASP A 8 -9.29 -12.98 24.40
N PHE A 9 -9.88 -13.19 23.22
CA PHE A 9 -9.40 -12.57 21.99
C PHE A 9 -9.88 -11.13 21.90
N VAL A 10 -8.96 -10.17 21.98
CA VAL A 10 -9.30 -8.75 21.94
C VAL A 10 -9.49 -8.29 20.51
N LEU A 11 -10.74 -8.05 20.10
CA LEU A 11 -11.07 -7.63 18.73
C LEU A 11 -10.72 -6.16 18.44
N MET A 12 -10.85 -5.28 19.43
CA MET A 12 -10.54 -3.85 19.29
C MET A 12 -10.04 -3.30 20.62
N ARG A 13 -8.99 -2.48 20.57
CA ARG A 13 -8.40 -1.82 21.76
C ARG A 13 -8.45 -0.32 21.63
N TYR A 14 -8.49 0.38 22.77
CA TYR A 14 -8.44 1.84 22.80
C TYR A 14 -7.23 2.41 22.05
N ALA A 15 -6.09 1.72 22.10
CA ALA A 15 -4.89 2.06 21.32
C ALA A 15 -5.16 2.14 19.80
N GLU A 16 -6.01 1.25 19.28
CA GLU A 16 -6.34 1.20 17.85
C GLU A 16 -7.16 2.41 17.44
N VAL A 17 -8.13 2.80 18.28
CA VAL A 17 -8.96 4.00 18.04
C VAL A 17 -8.08 5.26 18.02
N LEU A 18 -7.13 5.37 18.96
CA LEU A 18 -6.20 6.50 18.99
C LEU A 18 -5.28 6.55 17.77
N LEU A 19 -4.74 5.43 17.32
CA LEU A 19 -3.88 5.37 16.13
C LEU A 19 -4.66 5.67 14.85
N ASN A 20 -5.90 5.19 14.73
CA ASN A 20 -6.77 5.50 13.60
C ASN A 20 -7.12 7.00 13.56
N TYR A 21 -7.35 7.60 14.73
CA TYR A 21 -7.58 9.04 14.82
C TYR A 21 -6.31 9.85 14.50
N ALA A 22 -5.15 9.44 15.01
CA ALA A 22 -3.87 10.08 14.70
C ALA A 22 -3.57 10.04 13.19
N GLU A 23 -3.83 8.90 12.54
CA GLU A 23 -3.68 8.78 11.09
C GLU A 23 -4.64 9.72 10.35
N THR A 24 -5.91 9.78 10.75
CA THR A 24 -6.89 10.66 10.14
C THR A 24 -6.52 12.14 10.33
N ALA A 25 -6.13 12.54 11.54
CA ALA A 25 -5.71 13.90 11.86
C ALA A 25 -4.50 14.34 11.02
N ASN A 26 -3.50 13.47 10.87
CA ASN A 26 -2.37 13.73 9.98
C ASN A 26 -2.81 13.84 8.51
N GLU A 27 -3.76 13.02 8.06
CA GLU A 27 -4.29 13.10 6.70
C GLU A 27 -5.08 14.38 6.43
N THR A 28 -5.83 14.89 7.41
CA THR A 28 -6.60 16.14 7.34
C THR A 28 -5.76 17.40 7.57
N GLY A 29 -4.49 17.26 7.94
CA GLY A 29 -3.55 18.38 8.16
C GLY A 29 -3.49 18.89 9.60
N ASP A 30 -4.14 18.22 10.54
CA ASP A 30 -4.04 18.51 11.97
C ASP A 30 -2.87 17.73 12.59
N PHE A 31 -1.68 18.29 12.44
CA PHE A 31 -0.44 17.71 12.92
C PHE A 31 -0.32 17.70 14.44
N ALA A 32 -0.85 18.71 15.12
CA ALA A 32 -0.73 18.86 16.57
C ALA A 32 -1.51 17.73 17.26
N THR A 33 -2.74 17.48 16.81
CA THR A 33 -3.56 16.38 17.34
C THR A 33 -2.93 15.03 17.03
N ALA A 34 -2.41 14.82 15.82
CA ALA A 34 -1.74 13.56 15.48
C ALA A 34 -0.53 13.29 16.40
N LEU A 35 0.29 14.31 16.68
CA LEU A 35 1.45 14.20 17.56
C LEU A 35 1.04 13.91 19.00
N ASP A 36 0.01 14.58 19.51
CA ASP A 36 -0.49 14.39 20.87
C ASP A 36 -1.01 12.95 21.07
N LEU A 37 -1.81 12.44 20.14
CA LEU A 37 -2.36 11.09 20.21
C LEU A 37 -1.27 10.00 20.21
N VAL A 38 -0.25 10.13 19.36
CA VAL A 38 0.89 9.18 19.36
C VAL A 38 1.70 9.33 20.66
N THR A 39 1.86 10.55 21.15
CA THR A 39 2.55 10.82 22.42
C THR A 39 1.84 10.17 23.60
N GLN A 40 0.50 10.20 23.65
CA GLN A 40 -0.28 9.53 24.69
C GLN A 40 -0.02 8.01 24.71
N ILE A 41 0.07 7.38 23.53
CA ILE A 41 0.38 5.95 23.40
C ILE A 41 1.78 5.65 23.91
N ARG A 42 2.79 6.41 23.46
CA ARG A 42 4.18 6.24 23.89
C ARG A 42 4.36 6.41 25.39
N LYS A 43 3.71 7.42 25.97
CA LYS A 43 3.69 7.69 27.41
C LYS A 43 3.09 6.52 28.19
N ARG A 44 1.96 5.97 27.72
CA ARG A 44 1.31 4.81 28.33
C ARG A 44 2.20 3.56 28.25
N SER A 45 2.94 3.41 27.16
CA SER A 45 3.88 2.30 26.94
C SER A 45 5.23 2.48 27.67
N GLY A 46 5.37 3.51 28.52
CA GLY A 46 6.54 3.72 29.38
C GLY A 46 7.76 4.30 28.67
N ILE A 47 7.58 4.89 27.49
CA ILE A 47 8.66 5.57 26.77
C ILE A 47 8.92 6.91 27.45
N GLU A 48 10.19 7.19 27.76
CA GLU A 48 10.58 8.47 28.34
C GLU A 48 10.47 9.61 27.32
N PRO A 49 10.04 10.82 27.74
CA PRO A 49 9.76 11.96 26.86
C PRO A 49 10.97 12.46 26.05
N GLY A 50 12.20 12.09 26.44
CA GLY A 50 13.43 12.64 25.87
C GLY A 50 13.64 14.11 26.25
N ALA A 51 14.72 14.72 25.75
CA ALA A 51 15.07 16.11 26.08
C ALA A 51 14.11 17.16 25.49
N ASP A 52 13.37 16.79 24.43
CA ASP A 52 12.46 17.66 23.69
C ASP A 52 10.97 17.41 24.00
N ASN A 53 10.66 16.51 24.95
CA ASN A 53 9.31 16.05 25.27
C ASN A 53 8.52 15.49 24.08
N LYS A 54 9.19 15.08 23.01
CA LYS A 54 8.53 14.51 21.82
C LYS A 54 8.49 12.99 21.82
N TYR A 55 8.94 12.35 22.89
CA TYR A 55 8.95 10.89 23.02
C TYR A 55 9.64 10.21 21.81
N GLY A 56 10.67 10.84 21.26
CA GLY A 56 11.41 10.36 20.09
C GLY A 56 10.69 10.53 18.74
N ILE A 57 9.67 11.39 18.64
CA ILE A 57 8.98 11.72 17.38
C ILE A 57 9.64 12.96 16.74
N ALA A 58 10.44 12.75 15.70
CA ALA A 58 11.14 13.82 14.97
C ALA A 58 10.41 14.27 13.67
N ALA A 59 9.14 13.91 13.51
CA ALA A 59 8.39 14.19 12.28
C ALA A 59 8.10 15.68 12.11
N THR A 60 8.45 16.24 10.95
CA THR A 60 8.18 17.64 10.56
C THR A 60 7.27 17.75 9.34
N THR A 61 7.03 16.64 8.63
CA THR A 61 6.17 16.59 7.45
C THR A 61 5.06 15.55 7.61
N LYS A 62 4.02 15.66 6.77
CA LYS A 62 2.91 14.70 6.67
C LYS A 62 3.40 13.27 6.45
N GLU A 63 4.37 13.13 5.57
CA GLU A 63 4.97 11.86 5.21
C GLU A 63 5.74 11.26 6.38
N GLN A 64 6.55 12.07 7.06
CA GLN A 64 7.32 11.62 8.22
C GLN A 64 6.40 11.24 9.39
N MET A 65 5.34 12.02 9.62
CA MET A 65 4.37 11.72 10.67
C MET A 65 3.59 10.45 10.36
N ARG A 66 3.21 10.24 9.10
CA ARG A 66 2.60 8.98 8.63
C ARG A 66 3.52 7.79 8.90
N GLU A 67 4.82 7.93 8.62
CA GLU A 67 5.79 6.86 8.90
C GLU A 67 5.98 6.61 10.40
N ALA A 68 5.99 7.66 11.21
CA ALA A 68 6.03 7.53 12.68
C ALA A 68 4.80 6.81 13.23
N ILE A 69 3.59 7.16 12.78
CA ILE A 69 2.33 6.50 13.17
C ILE A 69 2.37 5.02 12.78
N LEU A 70 2.87 4.69 11.58
CA LEU A 70 2.97 3.31 11.12
C LEU A 70 4.02 2.49 11.86
N ALA A 71 5.12 3.11 12.28
CA ALA A 71 6.11 2.48 13.13
C ALA A 71 5.50 2.17 14.50
N GLU A 72 4.78 3.13 15.10
CA GLU A 72 4.10 2.94 16.38
C GLU A 72 3.06 1.82 16.30
N ARG A 73 2.22 1.85 15.27
CA ARG A 73 1.19 0.84 15.03
C ARG A 73 1.78 -0.56 14.84
N ASN A 74 2.97 -0.68 14.26
CA ASN A 74 3.68 -1.95 14.15
C ASN A 74 4.14 -2.46 15.52
N ILE A 75 4.63 -1.59 16.39
CA ILE A 75 5.11 -1.94 17.73
C ILE A 75 3.94 -2.34 18.63
N GLU A 76 2.88 -1.53 18.63
CA GLU A 76 1.70 -1.68 19.50
C GLU A 76 0.83 -2.92 19.19
N PHE A 77 0.82 -3.34 17.92
CA PHE A 77 0.06 -4.50 17.45
C PHE A 77 0.97 -5.65 16.96
N CYS A 78 2.19 -5.72 17.49
CA CYS A 78 3.09 -6.85 17.27
C CYS A 78 2.36 -8.16 17.62
N PHE A 79 2.40 -9.13 16.70
CA PHE A 79 1.78 -10.46 16.85
C PHE A 79 0.24 -10.49 16.84
N GLU A 80 -0.44 -9.38 16.55
CA GLU A 80 -1.92 -9.30 16.45
C GLU A 80 -2.45 -9.35 15.00
N GLY A 81 -1.58 -9.53 14.00
CA GLY A 81 -1.98 -9.72 12.59
C GLY A 81 -2.31 -8.45 11.80
N HIS A 82 -2.14 -7.25 12.39
CA HIS A 82 -2.44 -5.97 11.72
C HIS A 82 -1.43 -5.59 10.62
N ARG A 83 -0.16 -5.99 10.78
CA ARG A 83 0.95 -5.54 9.92
C ARG A 83 0.73 -5.80 8.43
N PHE A 84 0.20 -6.96 8.07
CA PHE A 84 -0.07 -7.29 6.67
C PHE A 84 -1.11 -6.34 6.05
N TRP A 85 -2.19 -6.06 6.77
CA TRP A 85 -3.28 -5.21 6.31
C TRP A 85 -2.87 -3.75 6.19
N ASP A 86 -2.03 -3.26 7.12
CA ASP A 86 -1.50 -1.90 7.08
C ASP A 86 -0.58 -1.66 5.87
N LEU A 87 0.29 -2.62 5.58
CA LEU A 87 1.15 -2.50 4.41
C LEU A 87 0.37 -2.67 3.10
N ARG A 88 -0.68 -3.50 3.10
CA ARG A 88 -1.55 -3.67 1.93
C ARG A 88 -2.31 -2.38 1.61
N ARG A 89 -2.98 -1.76 2.59
CA ARG A 89 -3.77 -0.53 2.37
C ARG A 89 -2.90 0.64 1.93
N LEU A 90 -1.66 0.70 2.40
CA LEU A 90 -0.68 1.73 2.03
C LEU A 90 0.17 1.40 0.80
N ARG A 91 -0.08 0.26 0.14
CA ARG A 91 0.71 -0.21 -1.01
C ARG A 91 2.21 -0.33 -0.72
N LYS A 92 2.57 -0.60 0.54
CA LYS A 92 3.94 -0.78 1.05
C LYS A 92 4.28 -2.25 1.31
N LEU A 93 3.58 -3.20 0.69
CA LEU A 93 3.78 -4.64 0.91
C LEU A 93 5.19 -5.11 0.52
N ASN A 94 5.84 -4.40 -0.40
CA ASN A 94 7.23 -4.63 -0.80
C ASN A 94 8.22 -4.58 0.38
N ILE A 95 7.86 -3.92 1.49
CA ILE A 95 8.69 -3.86 2.72
C ILE A 95 8.86 -5.26 3.35
N LEU A 96 7.88 -6.16 3.23
CA LEU A 96 7.97 -7.49 3.87
C LEU A 96 8.75 -8.51 3.06
N ASN A 97 8.64 -8.44 1.74
CA ASN A 97 9.08 -9.53 0.87
C ASN A 97 10.17 -9.12 -0.12
N ASN A 98 10.61 -7.85 -0.12
CA ASN A 98 11.47 -7.27 -1.14
C ASN A 98 11.01 -7.53 -2.59
N THR A 99 9.78 -8.01 -2.78
CA THR A 99 9.24 -8.29 -4.10
C THR A 99 8.59 -7.03 -4.62
N THR A 100 9.00 -6.64 -5.82
CA THR A 100 8.31 -5.60 -6.57
C THR A 100 7.26 -6.29 -7.42
N LYS A 101 6.00 -5.89 -7.32
CA LYS A 101 5.00 -6.34 -8.27
C LYS A 101 5.35 -5.73 -9.63
N HIS A 102 5.60 -6.59 -10.61
CA HIS A 102 5.79 -6.19 -11.99
C HIS A 102 4.44 -6.09 -12.67
N GLY A 103 4.13 -4.93 -13.24
CA GLY A 103 3.03 -4.79 -14.20
C GLY A 103 3.55 -5.12 -15.60
N VAL A 104 2.67 -5.58 -16.48
CA VAL A 104 2.96 -5.61 -17.92
C VAL A 104 2.03 -4.62 -18.58
N GLU A 105 2.59 -3.65 -19.29
CA GLU A 105 1.82 -2.74 -20.14
C GLU A 105 1.85 -3.25 -21.58
N ALA A 106 0.68 -3.29 -22.21
CA ALA A 106 0.53 -3.62 -23.62
C ALA A 106 0.36 -2.32 -24.42
N ILE A 107 1.33 -2.02 -25.27
CA ILE A 107 1.34 -0.83 -26.13
C ILE A 107 0.99 -1.27 -27.55
N ALA A 108 -0.08 -0.71 -28.12
CA ALA A 108 -0.44 -0.98 -29.51
C ALA A 108 0.64 -0.40 -30.45
N ILE A 109 1.05 -1.15 -31.45
CA ILE A 109 2.05 -0.75 -32.45
C ILE A 109 1.45 -0.73 -33.85
N ASN A 110 1.90 0.24 -34.64
CA ASN A 110 1.61 0.28 -36.08
C ASN A 110 2.41 -0.78 -36.84
N ALA A 111 2.05 -1.05 -38.10
CA ALA A 111 2.82 -1.96 -38.97
C ALA A 111 4.30 -1.57 -39.11
N ASN A 112 4.64 -0.31 -38.85
CA ASN A 112 5.99 0.24 -38.92
C ASN A 112 6.78 0.11 -37.60
N GLY A 113 6.21 -0.54 -36.57
CA GLY A 113 6.84 -0.75 -35.26
C GLY A 113 6.82 0.47 -34.32
N THR A 114 6.24 1.59 -34.75
CA THR A 114 6.03 2.78 -33.92
C THR A 114 4.82 2.63 -33.01
N GLU A 115 4.85 3.27 -31.84
CA GLU A 115 3.74 3.31 -30.89
C GLU A 115 2.51 3.97 -31.54
N MET A 116 1.37 3.30 -31.42
CA MET A 116 0.09 3.79 -31.92
C MET A 116 -0.49 4.79 -30.93
N LYS A 117 -1.10 5.87 -31.43
CA LYS A 117 -1.84 6.80 -30.57
C LYS A 117 -3.03 6.07 -29.94
N LEU A 118 -3.34 6.42 -28.68
CA LEU A 118 -4.42 5.78 -27.91
C LEU A 118 -5.79 5.89 -28.61
N GLU A 119 -6.04 6.99 -29.32
CA GLU A 119 -7.28 7.22 -30.08
C GLU A 119 -7.46 6.19 -31.21
N ASP A 120 -6.42 5.98 -32.02
CA ASP A 120 -6.43 5.03 -33.13
C ASP A 120 -6.53 3.58 -32.63
N ALA A 121 -5.80 3.27 -31.55
CA ALA A 121 -5.90 1.98 -30.88
C ALA A 121 -7.31 1.71 -30.35
N ASN A 122 -7.98 2.72 -29.78
CA ASN A 122 -9.35 2.57 -29.28
C ASN A 122 -10.37 2.28 -30.38
N VAL A 123 -10.20 2.85 -31.58
CA VAL A 123 -11.07 2.58 -32.73
C VAL A 123 -10.92 1.12 -33.20
N LEU A 124 -9.67 0.66 -33.33
CA LEU A 124 -9.38 -0.70 -33.76
C LEU A 124 -9.75 -1.74 -32.70
N ALA A 125 -9.64 -1.39 -31.41
CA ALA A 125 -10.10 -2.21 -30.30
C ALA A 125 -11.63 -2.39 -30.31
N LYS A 126 -12.38 -1.31 -30.57
CA LYS A 126 -13.86 -1.34 -30.65
C LYS A 126 -14.35 -2.13 -31.86
N THR A 127 -13.57 -2.15 -32.92
CA THR A 127 -13.90 -2.90 -34.17
C THR A 127 -13.38 -4.34 -34.14
N TYR A 128 -12.78 -4.80 -33.04
CA TYR A 128 -12.18 -6.14 -32.89
C TYR A 128 -11.10 -6.47 -33.93
N THR A 129 -10.46 -5.46 -34.52
CA THR A 129 -9.44 -5.62 -35.56
C THR A 129 -8.01 -5.62 -35.03
N LEU A 130 -7.80 -5.23 -33.76
CA LEU A 130 -6.49 -5.34 -33.11
C LEU A 130 -6.14 -6.80 -32.83
N LYS A 131 -5.00 -7.24 -33.37
CA LYS A 131 -4.47 -8.59 -33.18
C LYS A 131 -3.30 -8.59 -32.21
N GLU A 132 -3.03 -9.74 -31.60
CA GLU A 132 -1.97 -9.93 -30.60
C GLU A 132 -0.57 -9.53 -31.11
N ASN A 133 -0.31 -9.70 -32.40
CA ASN A 133 0.95 -9.31 -33.04
C ASN A 133 1.14 -7.78 -33.20
N GLN A 134 0.13 -6.98 -32.85
CA GLN A 134 0.18 -5.53 -32.85
C GLN A 134 0.34 -4.95 -31.44
N PHE A 135 0.77 -5.76 -30.47
CA PHE A 135 1.10 -5.30 -29.13
C PHE A 135 2.57 -5.54 -28.81
N LYS A 136 3.20 -4.52 -28.24
CA LYS A 136 4.50 -4.61 -27.56
C LYS A 136 4.25 -4.65 -26.06
N TYR A 137 4.90 -5.58 -25.37
CA TYR A 137 4.83 -5.70 -23.92
C TYR A 137 6.07 -5.06 -23.28
N SER A 138 5.86 -4.16 -22.32
CA SER A 138 6.94 -3.61 -21.49
C SER A 138 6.70 -4.01 -20.03
N VAL A 139 7.77 -4.50 -19.37
CA VAL A 139 7.73 -4.83 -17.95
C VAL A 139 7.86 -3.53 -17.17
N LEU A 140 6.82 -3.17 -16.43
CA LEU A 140 6.84 -2.05 -15.51
C LEU A 140 7.39 -2.52 -14.16
N ALA A 141 8.60 -2.07 -13.82
CA ALA A 141 9.20 -2.29 -12.51
C ALA A 141 9.16 -1.01 -11.67
N GLY A 142 8.61 -1.09 -10.46
CA GLY A 142 8.84 -0.10 -9.40
C GLY A 142 7.60 0.46 -8.73
N ALA A 143 7.77 0.86 -7.46
CA ALA A 143 6.79 1.53 -6.60
C ALA A 143 6.42 2.96 -7.04
N LYS A 144 6.85 3.41 -8.23
CA LYS A 144 6.72 4.79 -8.71
C LYS A 144 5.60 5.03 -9.72
N TYR A 145 4.78 4.03 -10.06
CA TYR A 145 3.66 4.25 -10.97
C TYR A 145 2.36 4.46 -10.19
N ARG A 146 2.10 5.74 -9.91
CA ARG A 146 0.87 6.30 -9.38
C ARG A 146 -0.24 6.40 -10.44
N LYS A 147 -0.12 5.68 -11.56
CA LYS A 147 -1.16 5.62 -12.59
C LYS A 147 -2.12 4.49 -12.24
N GLN A 148 -3.19 4.84 -11.52
CA GLN A 148 -4.43 4.10 -11.70
C GLN A 148 -4.80 4.22 -13.18
N SER A 149 -5.19 3.10 -13.79
CA SER A 149 -5.96 3.00 -15.02
C SER A 149 -6.25 4.34 -15.69
N GLU A 150 -5.37 4.75 -16.60
CA GLU A 150 -5.76 5.78 -17.56
C GLU A 150 -6.93 5.19 -18.37
N PRO A 151 -8.03 5.94 -18.58
CA PRO A 151 -9.14 5.48 -19.40
C PRO A 151 -8.61 5.12 -20.81
N GLY A 152 -8.49 3.83 -21.09
CA GLY A 152 -7.97 3.31 -22.37
C GLY A 152 -6.85 2.26 -22.24
N THR A 153 -6.19 2.13 -21.09
CA THR A 153 -5.14 1.12 -20.91
C THR A 153 -5.75 -0.20 -20.42
N ARG A 154 -5.82 -1.21 -21.29
CA ARG A 154 -6.22 -2.57 -20.91
C ARG A 154 -5.04 -3.31 -20.29
N TYR A 155 -5.02 -3.45 -18.97
CA TYR A 155 -4.07 -4.35 -18.30
C TYR A 155 -4.55 -5.79 -18.47
N LEU A 156 -3.82 -6.60 -19.24
CA LEU A 156 -4.00 -8.05 -19.26
C LEU A 156 -3.19 -8.65 -18.10
N LEU A 157 -3.87 -8.98 -16.99
CA LEU A 157 -3.31 -9.86 -15.98
C LEU A 157 -3.40 -11.30 -16.52
N PHE A 158 -2.37 -11.75 -17.24
CA PHE A 158 -2.22 -13.18 -17.47
C PHE A 158 -1.82 -13.82 -16.13
N LEU A 159 -2.72 -14.62 -15.56
CA LEU A 159 -2.32 -15.65 -14.60
C LEU A 159 -1.38 -16.58 -15.37
N SER A 160 -0.05 -16.44 -15.17
CA SER A 160 0.86 -17.46 -15.66
C SER A 160 0.49 -18.75 -14.95
N ASN A 161 0.00 -19.73 -15.69
CA ASN A 161 -0.09 -21.09 -15.22
C ASN A 161 1.30 -21.50 -14.72
N SER A 162 1.46 -21.64 -13.42
CA SER A 162 2.59 -22.34 -12.83
C SER A 162 2.55 -23.77 -13.36
N THR A 163 3.53 -24.14 -14.17
CA THR A 163 3.77 -25.52 -14.58
C THR A 163 3.92 -26.39 -13.32
N ILE A 164 2.96 -27.28 -13.09
CA ILE A 164 3.10 -28.39 -12.15
C ILE A 164 3.91 -29.46 -12.88
N SER A 165 5.18 -29.63 -12.53
CA SER A 165 5.95 -30.81 -12.90
C SER A 165 5.49 -31.99 -12.03
N HIS A 166 4.98 -33.04 -12.65
CA HIS A 166 4.96 -34.40 -12.07
C HIS A 166 6.29 -35.08 -12.32
#